data_AF-A0A0G8ED89-F1
#
_entry.id   AF-A0A0G8ED89-F1
#
_cell.length_a   1.000
_cell.length_b   1.000
_cell.length_c   1.000
_cell.angle_alpha   90.00
_cell.angle_beta   90.00
_cell.angle_gamma   90.00
#
_symmetry.space_group_name_H-M   'P 1'
#
loop_
_entity.id
_entity.type
_entity.pdbx_description
1 polymer ?
#
loop_
_entity_poly.entity_id
_entity_poly.type
_entity_poly.pdbx_seq_one_letter_code
_entity_poly.pdbx_strand_id
1 'polypeptide(L)'
;MQLFLHHVQEFYDIEKGKIITTPIGRAFIEQFPVQQIKDPLYTAEMEGMIYRIEKNEMSYKEFIAQTNAFVQKITQEIIRIPGTVSYYLIETWKKQIEVCQCPCGNGIILDRGKFFGCSNHPNCNIGLPKKIKDKTIPAVQVKKLFEENKTDLIK
;
A
#
# COMPACT_ATOMS: atom_id res chain seq x y z
N MET A 1 -10.23 -2.82 14.36
CA MET A 1 -10.30 -3.31 12.96
C MET A 1 -10.64 -2.19 11.96
N GLN A 2 -10.37 -0.92 12.27
CA GLN A 2 -10.69 0.24 11.40
C GLN A 2 -9.43 0.91 10.83
N LEU A 3 -8.24 0.53 11.32
CA LEU A 3 -6.95 1.07 10.88
C LEU A 3 -6.42 0.43 9.59
N PHE A 4 -6.80 -0.83 9.28
CA PHE A 4 -6.33 -1.51 8.07
C PHE A 4 -7.06 -1.07 6.80
N LEU A 5 -8.32 -0.63 6.87
CA LEU A 5 -9.12 -0.26 5.69
C LEU A 5 -8.73 1.11 5.10
N HIS A 6 -8.09 2.00 5.87
CA HIS A 6 -7.72 3.33 5.38
C HIS A 6 -6.50 3.35 4.45
N HIS A 7 -5.71 2.26 4.39
CA HIS A 7 -4.51 2.16 3.55
C HIS A 7 -4.71 1.30 2.27
N VAL A 8 -5.83 0.58 2.13
CA VAL A 8 -6.05 -0.33 0.99
C VAL A 8 -6.32 0.43 -0.33
N GLN A 9 -6.80 1.68 -0.24
CA GLN A 9 -7.12 2.52 -1.41
C GLN A 9 -5.89 2.94 -2.24
N GLU A 10 -4.67 2.58 -1.84
CA GLU A 10 -3.45 2.87 -2.61
C GLU A 10 -3.05 1.72 -3.55
N PHE A 11 -3.62 0.51 -3.42
CA PHE A 11 -3.20 -0.68 -4.17
C PHE A 11 -4.06 -1.01 -5.40
N TYR A 12 -5.29 -0.50 -5.45
CA TYR A 12 -6.18 -0.62 -6.60
C TYR A 12 -7.05 0.63 -6.75
N ASP A 13 -7.52 0.87 -7.97
CA ASP A 13 -8.49 1.91 -8.31
C ASP A 13 -9.66 1.30 -9.09
N ILE A 14 -10.77 2.03 -9.17
CA ILE A 14 -11.95 1.67 -9.95
C ILE A 14 -12.13 2.69 -11.07
N GLU A 15 -11.72 2.30 -12.28
CA GLU A 15 -11.88 3.13 -13.47
C GLU A 15 -13.00 2.57 -14.34
N LYS A 16 -14.06 3.37 -14.57
CA LYS A 16 -15.21 2.99 -15.43
C LYS A 16 -15.82 1.63 -15.03
N GLY A 17 -15.93 1.38 -13.72
CA GLY A 17 -16.46 0.13 -13.17
C GLY A 17 -15.51 -1.07 -13.22
N LYS A 18 -14.25 -0.88 -13.64
CA LYS A 18 -13.23 -1.94 -13.65
C LYS A 18 -12.21 -1.72 -12.54
N ILE A 19 -11.87 -2.79 -11.83
CA ILE A 19 -10.79 -2.76 -10.84
C ILE A 19 -9.45 -2.82 -11.59
N ILE A 20 -8.58 -1.86 -11.33
CA ILE A 20 -7.24 -1.76 -11.90
C ILE A 20 -6.22 -1.71 -10.77
N THR A 21 -5.16 -2.50 -10.85
CA THR A 21 -4.07 -2.45 -9.86
C THR A 21 -3.20 -1.21 -10.09
N THR A 22 -2.85 -0.52 -9.01
CA THR A 22 -1.94 0.63 -9.07
C THR A 22 -0.49 0.13 -9.25
N PRO A 23 0.44 0.98 -9.72
CA PRO A 23 1.87 0.65 -9.74
C PRO A 23 2.40 0.23 -8.36
N ILE A 24 1.94 0.91 -7.31
CA ILE A 24 2.25 0.61 -5.91
C ILE A 24 1.76 -0.79 -5.53
N GLY A 25 0.51 -1.15 -5.87
CA GLY A 25 -0.06 -2.46 -5.60
C GLY A 25 0.71 -3.60 -6.26
N ARG A 26 1.08 -3.44 -7.53
CA ARG A 26 1.92 -4.42 -8.23
C ARG A 26 3.29 -4.56 -7.57
N ALA A 27 3.99 -3.45 -7.34
CA ALA A 27 5.32 -3.45 -6.74
C ALA A 27 5.32 -4.11 -5.35
N PHE A 28 4.30 -3.81 -4.52
CA PHE A 28 4.14 -4.43 -3.21
C PHE A 28 3.99 -5.95 -3.31
N ILE A 29 3.09 -6.45 -4.16
CA ILE A 29 2.86 -7.90 -4.33
C ILE A 29 4.10 -8.61 -4.89
N GLU A 30 4.78 -8.02 -5.88
CA GLU A 30 5.99 -8.59 -6.49
C GLU A 30 7.13 -8.73 -5.49
N GLN A 31 7.33 -7.71 -4.66
CA GLN A 31 8.45 -7.64 -3.74
C GLN A 31 8.15 -8.22 -2.36
N PHE A 32 6.88 -8.53 -2.06
CA PHE A 32 6.52 -9.12 -0.77
C PHE A 32 7.27 -10.45 -0.60
N PRO A 33 7.99 -10.63 0.50
CA PRO A 33 9.07 -11.60 0.57
C PRO A 33 8.61 -13.04 0.87
N VAL A 34 7.40 -13.19 1.43
CA VAL A 34 6.83 -14.50 1.76
C VAL A 34 5.79 -14.86 0.70
N GLN A 35 6.07 -15.89 -0.11
CA GLN A 35 5.18 -16.29 -1.20
C GLN A 35 3.93 -17.00 -0.69
N GLN A 36 4.06 -17.78 0.39
CA GLN A 36 2.97 -18.58 0.96
C GLN A 36 1.78 -17.73 1.40
N ILE A 37 2.01 -16.50 1.85
CA ILE A 37 0.94 -15.55 2.23
C ILE A 37 0.16 -15.04 1.01
N LYS A 38 0.79 -15.03 -0.17
CA LYS A 38 0.18 -14.55 -1.42
C LYS A 38 -0.44 -15.67 -2.25
N ASP A 39 -0.31 -16.92 -1.81
CA ASP A 39 -0.76 -18.07 -2.56
C ASP A 39 -2.27 -18.31 -2.32
N PRO A 40 -3.09 -18.37 -3.39
CA PRO A 40 -4.51 -18.64 -3.27
C PRO A 40 -4.81 -20.03 -2.68
N LEU A 41 -3.93 -21.02 -2.86
CA LEU A 41 -4.15 -22.37 -2.32
C LEU A 41 -4.09 -22.39 -0.79
N TYR A 42 -3.07 -21.74 -0.20
CA TYR A 42 -2.99 -21.58 1.25
C TYR A 42 -4.20 -20.81 1.81
N THR A 43 -4.70 -19.82 1.07
CA THR A 43 -5.94 -19.10 1.46
C THR A 43 -7.14 -20.06 1.48
N ALA A 44 -7.30 -20.88 0.45
CA ALA A 44 -8.37 -21.87 0.39
C ALA A 44 -8.28 -22.93 1.51
N GLU A 45 -7.06 -23.35 1.87
CA GLU A 45 -6.85 -24.27 3.00
C GLU A 45 -7.31 -23.65 4.33
N MET A 46 -7.02 -22.37 4.58
CA MET A 46 -7.46 -21.66 5.78
C MET A 46 -8.99 -21.54 5.85
N GLU A 47 -9.63 -21.13 4.75
CA GLU A 47 -11.10 -21.10 4.65
C GLU A 47 -11.71 -22.50 4.87
N GLY A 48 -11.06 -23.55 4.35
CA GLY A 48 -11.44 -24.94 4.59
C GLY A 48 -11.29 -25.38 6.05
N MET A 49 -10.31 -24.83 6.79
CA MET A 49 -10.23 -25.05 8.25
C MET A 49 -11.39 -24.37 8.98
N ILE A 50 -11.70 -23.12 8.64
CA ILE A 50 -12.83 -22.37 9.23
C ILE A 50 -14.14 -23.11 8.98
N TYR A 51 -14.35 -23.60 7.76
CA TYR A 51 -15.52 -24.40 7.40
C TYR A 51 -15.63 -25.71 8.21
N ARG A 52 -14.51 -26.40 8.44
CA ARG A 52 -14.50 -27.62 9.28
C ARG A 52 -14.83 -27.35 10.74
N ILE A 53 -14.47 -26.18 11.27
CA ILE A 53 -14.91 -25.76 12.62
C ILE A 53 -16.43 -25.58 12.66
N GLU A 54 -17.00 -24.94 11.64
CA GLU A 54 -18.47 -24.78 11.51
C GLU A 54 -19.19 -26.14 11.50
N LYS A 55 -18.59 -27.15 10.84
CA LYS A 55 -19.12 -28.52 10.79
C LYS A 55 -18.82 -29.36 12.03
N ASN A 56 -18.14 -28.81 13.04
CA ASN A 56 -17.63 -29.54 14.21
C ASN A 56 -16.67 -30.72 13.85
N GLU A 57 -16.05 -30.67 12.67
CA GLU A 57 -15.05 -31.64 12.18
C GLU A 57 -13.62 -31.28 12.60
N MET A 58 -13.43 -30.05 13.10
CA MET A 58 -12.18 -29.56 13.67
C MET A 58 -12.48 -28.76 14.93
N SER A 59 -11.68 -28.94 15.97
CA SER A 59 -11.80 -28.13 17.18
C SER A 59 -11.15 -26.76 16.98
N TYR A 60 -11.70 -25.73 17.63
CA TYR A 60 -11.07 -24.40 17.66
C TYR A 60 -9.63 -24.44 18.20
N LYS A 61 -9.33 -25.35 19.16
CA LYS A 61 -8.00 -25.53 19.71
C LYS A 61 -6.99 -26.02 18.66
N GLU A 62 -7.38 -26.98 17.83
CA GLU A 62 -6.54 -27.48 16.73
C GLU A 62 -6.28 -26.40 15.68
N PHE A 63 -7.30 -25.61 15.35
CA PHE A 63 -7.16 -24.47 14.45
C PHE A 63 -6.10 -23.48 14.96
N ILE A 64 -6.22 -23.03 16.22
CA ILE A 64 -5.27 -22.10 16.82
C ILE A 64 -3.84 -22.67 16.85
N ALA A 65 -3.68 -23.96 17.13
CA ALA A 65 -2.37 -24.60 17.09
C ALA A 65 -1.74 -24.53 15.68
N GLN A 66 -2.52 -24.83 14.63
CA GLN A 66 -2.06 -24.75 13.25
C GLN A 66 -1.77 -23.32 12.80
N THR A 67 -2.64 -22.35 13.14
CA THR A 67 -2.42 -20.94 12.84
C THR A 67 -1.16 -20.40 13.52
N ASN A 68 -0.93 -20.75 14.78
CA ASN A 68 0.28 -20.33 15.50
C ASN A 68 1.56 -20.91 14.87
N ALA A 69 1.54 -22.19 14.49
CA ALA A 69 2.66 -22.82 13.80
C ALA A 69 2.95 -22.13 12.45
N PHE A 70 1.91 -21.78 11.70
CA PHE A 70 2.02 -21.01 10.46
C PHE A 70 2.64 -19.63 10.70
N VAL A 71 2.13 -18.85 11.65
CA VAL A 71 2.66 -17.53 12.01
C VAL A 71 4.13 -17.59 12.41
N GLN A 72 4.51 -18.60 13.20
CA GLN A 72 5.91 -18.81 13.60
C GLN A 72 6.80 -19.10 12.39
N LYS A 73 6.38 -19.97 11.47
CA LYS A 73 7.10 -20.26 10.22
C LYS A 73 7.31 -18.99 9.39
N ILE A 74 6.25 -18.23 9.14
CA ILE A 74 6.32 -16.98 8.39
C ILE A 74 7.27 -15.98 9.07
N THR A 75 7.17 -15.84 10.40
CA THR A 75 8.03 -14.90 11.15
C THR A 75 9.51 -15.26 10.98
N GLN A 76 9.85 -16.55 11.01
CA GLN A 76 11.22 -17.00 10.76
C GLN A 76 11.69 -16.70 9.32
N GLU A 77 10.81 -16.87 8.34
CA GLU A 77 11.12 -16.51 6.94
C GLU A 77 11.36 -15.01 6.80
N ILE A 78 10.55 -14.18 7.46
CA ILE A 78 10.71 -12.71 7.43
C ILE A 78 12.02 -12.26 8.05
N ILE A 79 12.40 -12.82 9.21
CA ILE A 79 13.64 -12.45 9.91
C ILE A 79 14.89 -12.78 9.08
N ARG A 80 14.83 -13.81 8.23
CA ARG A 80 15.95 -14.22 7.38
C ARG A 80 16.15 -13.31 6.16
N ILE A 81 15.20 -12.43 5.88
CA ILE A 81 15.31 -11.49 4.78
C ILE A 81 16.34 -10.42 5.16
N PRO A 82 17.37 -10.19 4.33
CA PRO A 82 18.30 -9.10 4.54
C PRO A 82 17.56 -7.76 4.65
N GLY A 83 17.95 -6.91 5.61
CA GLY A 83 17.35 -5.57 5.77
C GLY A 83 17.43 -4.70 4.50
N THR A 84 18.37 -5.01 3.60
CA THR A 84 18.48 -4.40 2.27
C THR A 84 17.24 -4.60 1.41
N VAL A 85 16.55 -5.74 1.50
CA VAL A 85 15.30 -5.99 0.77
C VAL A 85 14.18 -5.09 1.27
N SER A 86 14.06 -4.92 2.60
CA SER A 86 13.11 -3.99 3.20
C SER A 86 13.39 -2.53 2.80
N TYR A 87 14.67 -2.13 2.80
CA TYR A 87 15.09 -0.82 2.32
C TYR A 87 14.76 -0.63 0.83
N TYR A 88 15.08 -1.60 -0.03
CA TYR A 88 14.77 -1.53 -1.46
C TYR A 88 13.27 -1.50 -1.75
N LEU A 89 12.45 -2.20 -0.95
CA LEU A 89 11.00 -2.13 -1.03
C LEU A 89 10.49 -0.71 -0.75
N ILE A 90 10.98 -0.10 0.33
CA ILE A 90 10.59 1.26 0.73
C ILE A 90 11.06 2.28 -0.32
N GLU A 91 12.30 2.18 -0.80
CA GLU A 91 12.85 3.11 -1.79
C GLU A 91 12.18 2.97 -3.16
N THR A 92 11.88 1.73 -3.58
CA THR A 92 11.13 1.51 -4.82
C THR A 92 9.73 2.07 -4.70
N TRP A 93 9.06 1.86 -3.56
CA TRP A 93 7.75 2.41 -3.29
C TRP A 93 7.75 3.94 -3.30
N LYS A 94 8.70 4.59 -2.62
CA LYS A 94 8.85 6.05 -2.63
C LYS A 94 9.00 6.60 -4.04
N LYS A 95 9.86 5.99 -4.88
CA LYS A 95 10.04 6.40 -6.28
C LYS A 95 8.76 6.33 -7.11
N GLN A 96 7.82 5.43 -6.79
CA GLN A 96 6.54 5.34 -7.50
C GLN A 96 5.57 6.46 -7.14
N ILE A 97 5.75 7.11 -5.99
CA ILE A 97 4.86 8.17 -5.49
C ILE A 97 5.51 9.55 -5.49
N GLU A 98 6.78 9.66 -5.84
CA GLU A 98 7.49 10.94 -5.95
C GLU A 98 6.93 11.79 -7.08
N VAL A 99 6.60 13.05 -6.77
CA VAL A 99 6.05 14.01 -7.72
C VAL A 99 7.08 15.07 -8.11
N CYS A 100 7.60 15.79 -7.11
CA CYS A 100 8.56 16.89 -7.30
C CYS A 100 9.27 17.25 -5.99
N GLN A 101 10.25 18.15 -6.04
CA GLN A 101 10.82 18.74 -4.83
C GLN A 101 9.76 19.57 -4.09
N CYS A 102 9.82 19.55 -2.75
CA CYS A 102 8.95 20.39 -1.95
C CYS A 102 9.52 21.82 -1.86
N PRO A 103 8.69 22.86 -1.97
CA PRO A 103 9.12 24.24 -1.75
C PRO A 103 9.73 24.53 -0.36
N CYS A 104 9.60 23.61 0.61
CA CYS A 104 10.26 23.74 1.92
C CYS A 104 11.78 23.47 1.88
N GLY A 105 12.34 23.04 0.74
CA GLY A 105 13.77 22.79 0.53
C GLY A 105 14.34 21.53 1.18
N ASN A 106 13.64 20.95 2.15
CA ASN A 106 14.08 19.80 2.95
C ASN A 106 13.19 18.56 2.77
N GLY A 107 12.56 18.39 1.60
CA GLY A 107 11.67 17.26 1.35
C GLY A 107 11.18 17.19 -0.09
N ILE A 108 10.42 16.13 -0.37
CA ILE A 108 9.83 15.84 -1.68
C ILE A 108 8.31 15.73 -1.52
N ILE A 109 7.56 16.14 -2.54
CA ILE A 109 6.11 15.97 -2.59
C ILE A 109 5.82 14.54 -3.05
N LEU A 110 5.03 13.82 -2.25
CA LEU A 110 4.60 12.45 -2.51
C LEU A 110 3.09 12.40 -2.80
N ASP A 111 2.66 11.57 -3.75
CA ASP A 111 1.26 11.19 -3.96
C ASP A 111 0.85 10.10 -2.97
N ARG A 112 0.05 10.47 -1.96
CA ARG A 112 -0.39 9.59 -0.87
C ARG A 112 -1.82 9.09 -1.08
N GLY A 113 -2.18 8.85 -2.34
CA GLY A 113 -3.50 8.38 -2.75
C GLY A 113 -4.59 9.45 -2.73
N LYS A 114 -4.90 10.03 -1.56
CA LYS A 114 -5.97 11.05 -1.41
C LYS A 114 -5.47 12.48 -1.48
N PHE A 115 -4.19 12.69 -1.22
CA PHE A 115 -3.58 14.00 -1.17
C PHE A 115 -2.10 13.90 -1.56
N PHE A 116 -1.56 15.02 -2.03
CA PHE A 116 -0.14 15.22 -2.19
C PHE A 116 0.41 15.87 -0.94
N GLY A 117 1.56 15.43 -0.45
CA GLY A 117 2.14 16.00 0.78
C GLY A 117 3.64 15.81 0.89
N CYS A 118 4.29 16.74 1.59
CA CYS A 118 5.73 16.70 1.84
C CYS A 118 6.14 15.43 2.62
N SER A 119 7.30 14.88 2.26
CA SER A 119 7.93 13.77 2.98
C SER A 119 8.42 14.16 4.38
N ASN A 120 8.68 15.44 4.64
CA ASN A 120 9.20 15.97 5.90
C ASN A 120 8.11 16.39 6.91
N HIS A 121 6.88 15.91 6.76
CA HIS A 121 5.84 16.10 7.78
C HIS A 121 6.24 15.39 9.10
N PRO A 122 6.00 15.97 10.30
CA PRO A 122 5.23 17.18 10.60
C PRO A 122 5.97 18.51 10.47
N ASN A 123 7.27 18.50 10.17
CA ASN A 123 8.06 19.73 10.03
C ASN A 123 7.68 20.56 8.79
N CYS A 124 6.97 19.96 7.84
CA CYS A 124 6.40 20.63 6.68
C CYS A 124 4.96 20.19 6.43
N ASN A 125 4.04 21.16 6.30
CA ASN A 125 2.62 20.94 6.03
C ASN A 125 2.22 21.28 4.58
N ILE A 126 3.18 21.46 3.68
CA ILE A 126 2.89 21.68 2.27
C ILE A 126 2.26 20.41 1.70
N GLY A 127 1.08 20.59 1.11
CA GLY A 127 0.31 19.54 0.48
C GLY A 127 -0.98 20.08 -0.09
N LEU A 128 -1.66 19.25 -0.89
CA LEU A 128 -2.98 19.57 -1.43
C LEU A 128 -3.81 18.29 -1.60
N PRO A 129 -5.14 18.35 -1.45
CA PRO A 129 -6.00 17.22 -1.76
C PRO A 129 -5.90 16.87 -3.26
N LYS A 130 -6.01 15.57 -3.58
CA LYS A 130 -5.97 15.08 -4.97
C LYS A 130 -7.23 15.44 -5.76
N LYS A 131 -8.29 15.85 -5.07
CA LYS A 131 -9.58 16.22 -5.66
C LYS A 131 -10.05 17.57 -5.11
N ILE A 132 -10.31 18.53 -6.00
CA ILE A 132 -10.85 19.87 -5.66
C ILE A 132 -12.07 20.12 -6.54
N LYS A 133 -13.22 20.49 -5.95
CA LYS A 133 -14.49 20.75 -6.68
C LYS A 133 -14.83 19.66 -7.71
N ASP A 134 -14.72 18.42 -7.26
CA ASP A 134 -14.92 17.21 -8.07
C ASP A 134 -13.94 16.93 -9.21
N LYS A 135 -12.89 17.74 -9.35
CA LYS A 135 -11.82 17.54 -10.32
C LYS A 135 -10.61 16.88 -9.69
N THR A 136 -10.19 15.76 -10.27
CA THR A 136 -8.95 15.08 -9.90
C THR A 136 -7.77 15.86 -10.47
N ILE A 137 -6.79 16.17 -9.63
CA ILE A 137 -5.58 16.92 -9.99
C ILE A 137 -4.49 15.91 -10.38
N PRO A 138 -4.03 15.88 -11.64
CA PRO A 138 -2.94 15.01 -12.04
C PRO A 138 -1.62 15.39 -11.37
N ALA A 139 -0.78 14.41 -11.05
CA ALA A 139 0.55 14.65 -10.47
C ALA A 139 1.42 15.61 -11.30
N VAL A 140 1.26 15.58 -12.64
CA VAL A 140 1.93 16.51 -13.55
C VAL A 140 1.55 17.97 -13.26
N GLN A 141 0.27 18.23 -12.94
CA GLN A 141 -0.18 19.58 -12.59
C GLN A 141 0.31 20.01 -11.22
N VAL A 142 0.42 19.07 -10.27
CA VAL A 142 1.03 19.34 -8.96
C VAL A 142 2.50 19.71 -9.08
N LYS A 143 3.25 18.97 -9.91
CA LYS A 143 4.64 19.29 -10.21
C LYS A 143 4.78 20.70 -10.78
N LYS A 144 4.00 21.04 -11.82
CA LYS A 144 3.97 22.40 -12.40
C LYS A 144 3.60 23.45 -11.36
N LEU A 145 2.64 23.17 -10.48
CA LEU A 145 2.21 24.10 -9.45
C LEU A 145 3.36 24.42 -8.49
N PHE A 146 4.09 23.42 -8.00
CA PHE A 146 5.16 23.64 -7.03
C PHE A 146 6.48 24.13 -7.64
N GLU A 147 6.77 23.78 -8.90
CA GLU A 147 8.02 24.20 -9.57
C GLU A 147 7.87 25.53 -10.33
N GLU A 148 6.70 25.78 -10.93
CA GLU A 148 6.47 26.92 -11.84
C GLU A 148 5.38 27.89 -11.34
N ASN A 149 4.77 27.63 -10.18
CA ASN A 149 3.65 28.42 -9.62
C ASN A 149 2.44 28.56 -10.56
N LYS A 150 2.22 27.59 -11.47
CA LYS A 150 1.10 27.58 -12.41
C LYS A 150 0.56 26.17 -12.68
N THR A 151 -0.64 26.09 -13.23
CA THR A 151 -1.24 24.85 -13.74
C THR A 151 -1.81 25.10 -15.13
N ASP A 152 -1.94 24.05 -15.93
CA ASP A 152 -2.77 24.09 -17.13
C ASP A 152 -4.26 24.04 -16.73
N LEU A 153 -5.15 24.29 -17.70
CA LEU A 153 -6.58 24.13 -17.47
C LEU A 153 -6.94 22.68 -17.13
N ILE A 154 -7.37 22.44 -15.89
CA ILE A 154 -7.90 21.16 -15.41
C ILE A 154 -9.40 21.12 -15.72
N LYS A 155 -9.78 20.36 -16.76
CA LYS A 155 -11.15 20.27 -17.26
C LYS A 155 -12.04 19.32 -16.45
#